data_AF-B4JBG0-F1
#
_entry.id   AF-B4JBG0-F1
#
_cell.length_a   1.000
_cell.length_b   1.000
_cell.length_c   1.000
_cell.angle_alpha   90.00
_cell.angle_beta   90.00
_cell.angle_gamma   90.00
#
_symmetry.space_group_name_H-M   'P 1'
#
loop_
_entity.id
_entity.type
_entity.pdbx_description
1 polymer ?
#
loop_
_entity_poly.entity_id
_entity_poly.type
_entity_poly.pdbx_seq_one_letter_code
_entity_poly.pdbx_strand_id
1 'polypeptide(L)'
;MFHSDVKRLNNRHKRDVADRSKNWGKKKFTPNAFRRTEAEPVPEETSQPWNHVKNDILDGEHEERNAERFDMNSAQAKEFRRQREQNHRRNIIETSRNTKTKWESFDDDNNAAETSESKTNPGKKNYKETMTSKTKRSIMENPQNMDFTQRNYLRRKLTKAVMTQKNDSLNAAIQDMKRNACKVHKDQIQPLNKNNKFRNN
;
A
#
# COMPACT_ATOMS: atom_id res chain seq x y z
N MET A 1 -9.21 -16.08 -28.36
CA MET A 1 -10.41 -15.66 -29.13
C MET A 1 -10.64 -14.14 -29.20
N PHE A 2 -10.15 -13.29 -28.29
CA PHE A 2 -10.49 -11.85 -28.26
C PHE A 2 -9.72 -10.90 -29.21
N HIS A 3 -8.70 -11.38 -29.93
CA HIS A 3 -7.84 -10.49 -30.73
C HIS A 3 -8.50 -9.99 -32.02
N SER A 4 -9.46 -10.74 -32.57
CA SER A 4 -10.24 -10.33 -33.75
C SER A 4 -11.18 -9.17 -33.44
N ASP A 5 -11.77 -9.15 -32.26
CA ASP A 5 -12.79 -8.17 -31.88
C ASP A 5 -12.16 -6.82 -31.56
N VAL A 6 -11.01 -6.81 -30.88
CA VAL A 6 -10.20 -5.60 -30.64
C VAL A 6 -9.74 -4.98 -31.96
N LYS A 7 -9.31 -5.80 -32.93
CA LYS A 7 -8.90 -5.32 -34.27
C LYS A 7 -10.09 -4.74 -35.04
N ARG A 8 -11.28 -5.36 -34.93
CA ARG A 8 -12.54 -4.85 -35.54
C ARG A 8 -12.97 -3.53 -34.93
N LEU A 9 -12.92 -3.39 -33.60
CA LEU A 9 -13.24 -2.14 -32.88
C LEU A 9 -12.29 -1.01 -33.29
N ASN A 10 -10.98 -1.28 -33.34
CA ASN A 10 -9.99 -0.27 -33.74
C ASN A 10 -10.20 0.19 -35.20
N ASN A 11 -10.52 -0.73 -36.11
CA ASN A 11 -10.81 -0.39 -37.50
C ASN A 11 -12.11 0.43 -37.66
N ARG A 12 -13.14 0.14 -36.86
CA ARG A 12 -14.37 0.96 -36.83
C ARG A 12 -14.07 2.36 -36.32
N HIS A 13 -13.35 2.46 -35.20
CA HIS A 13 -12.98 3.74 -34.62
C HIS A 13 -12.16 4.61 -35.60
N LYS A 14 -11.18 4.03 -36.30
CA LYS A 14 -10.40 4.75 -37.32
C LYS A 14 -11.27 5.29 -38.47
N ARG A 15 -12.28 4.53 -38.90
CA ARG A 15 -13.23 4.99 -39.92
C ARG A 15 -14.09 6.13 -39.40
N ASP A 16 -14.64 5.99 -38.21
CA ASP A 16 -15.48 7.03 -37.59
C ASP A 16 -14.71 8.35 -37.41
N VAL A 17 -13.43 8.29 -37.00
CA VAL A 17 -12.57 9.47 -36.87
C VAL A 17 -12.32 10.11 -38.23
N ALA A 18 -12.03 9.31 -39.26
CA ALA A 18 -11.81 9.81 -40.62
C ALA A 18 -13.08 10.43 -41.23
N ASP A 19 -14.25 9.86 -40.96
CA ASP A 19 -15.52 10.40 -41.44
C ASP A 19 -15.91 11.69 -40.70
N ARG A 20 -15.67 11.75 -39.39
CA ARG A 20 -15.84 12.98 -38.59
C ARG A 20 -14.92 14.10 -39.06
N SER A 21 -13.65 13.81 -39.35
CA SER A 21 -12.71 14.83 -39.83
C SER A 21 -13.07 15.32 -41.24
N LYS A 22 -13.51 14.43 -42.14
CA LYS A 22 -14.00 14.81 -43.49
C LYS A 22 -15.30 15.61 -43.47
N ASN A 23 -16.12 15.41 -42.45
CA ASN A 23 -17.40 16.10 -42.27
C ASN A 23 -17.32 17.29 -41.31
N TRP A 24 -16.13 17.55 -40.76
CA TRP A 24 -15.89 18.71 -39.91
C TRP A 24 -16.17 19.99 -40.70
N GLY A 25 -17.04 20.86 -40.16
CA GLY A 25 -17.46 22.10 -40.80
C GLY A 25 -18.49 21.97 -41.93
N LYS A 26 -18.82 20.77 -42.42
CA LYS A 26 -19.86 20.58 -43.45
C LYS A 26 -21.28 20.59 -42.88
N LYS A 27 -21.45 19.99 -41.70
CA LYS A 27 -22.74 19.99 -40.98
C LYS A 27 -22.76 21.17 -40.01
N LYS A 28 -23.58 22.18 -40.32
CA LYS A 28 -23.86 23.27 -39.37
C LYS A 28 -24.71 22.72 -38.22
N PHE A 29 -24.47 23.23 -37.02
CA PHE A 29 -25.33 22.95 -35.87
C PHE A 29 -26.71 23.56 -36.15
N THR A 30 -27.69 22.70 -36.42
CA THR A 30 -29.10 23.08 -36.45
C THR A 30 -29.67 22.71 -35.09
N PRO A 31 -29.91 23.68 -34.18
CA PRO A 31 -30.55 23.36 -32.91
C PRO A 31 -31.86 22.66 -33.23
N ASN A 32 -32.03 21.47 -32.67
CA ASN A 32 -33.29 20.74 -32.78
C ASN A 32 -34.31 21.61 -32.03
N ALA A 33 -35.14 22.35 -32.76
CA ALA A 33 -36.24 23.09 -32.16
C ALA A 33 -36.98 22.08 -31.30
N PHE A 34 -37.01 22.32 -29.98
CA PHE A 34 -37.60 21.43 -29.01
C PHE A 34 -38.90 20.89 -29.58
N ARG A 35 -38.88 19.63 -30.05
CA ARG A 35 -40.12 18.93 -30.37
C ARG A 35 -40.79 18.88 -29.02
N ARG A 36 -41.80 19.74 -28.84
CA ARG A 36 -42.77 19.59 -27.78
C ARG A 36 -43.43 18.26 -28.07
N THR A 37 -42.85 17.19 -27.55
CA THR A 37 -43.62 16.00 -27.25
C THR A 37 -44.68 16.53 -26.30
N GLU A 38 -45.91 16.69 -26.78
CA GLU A 38 -47.05 16.91 -25.91
C GLU A 38 -47.01 15.75 -24.92
N ALA A 39 -46.53 16.02 -23.72
CA ALA A 39 -46.67 15.09 -22.62
C ALA A 39 -48.18 14.99 -22.40
N GLU A 40 -48.69 13.75 -22.39
CA GLU A 40 -50.07 13.47 -22.01
C GLU A 40 -50.37 14.21 -20.71
N PRO A 41 -51.56 14.85 -20.58
CA PRO A 41 -51.91 15.60 -19.38
C PRO A 41 -51.81 14.65 -18.19
N VAL A 42 -50.83 14.91 -17.32
CA VAL A 42 -50.66 14.20 -16.06
C VAL A 42 -51.98 14.39 -15.28
N PRO A 43 -52.66 13.31 -14.85
CA PRO A 43 -53.88 13.43 -14.09
C PRO A 43 -53.59 14.30 -12.86
N GLU A 44 -54.41 15.33 -12.63
CA GLU A 44 -54.26 16.25 -11.50
C GLU A 44 -54.15 15.44 -10.20
N GLU A 45 -52.96 15.43 -9.62
CA GLU A 45 -52.70 14.76 -8.35
C GLU A 45 -53.56 15.43 -7.29
N THR A 46 -54.58 14.71 -6.81
CA THR A 46 -55.39 15.13 -5.67
C THR A 46 -54.44 15.44 -4.51
N SER A 47 -54.43 16.69 -4.06
CA SER A 47 -53.47 17.19 -3.07
C SER A 47 -53.39 16.26 -1.87
N GLN A 48 -52.25 15.56 -1.72
CA GLN A 48 -52.04 14.71 -0.56
C GLN A 48 -51.92 15.57 0.71
N PRO A 49 -52.41 15.10 1.86
CA PRO A 49 -52.27 15.84 3.12
C PRO A 49 -50.79 16.11 3.43
N TRP A 50 -50.48 17.26 4.03
CA TRP A 50 -49.10 17.68 4.34
C TRP A 50 -48.28 16.66 5.16
N ASN A 51 -48.97 15.81 5.92
CA ASN A 51 -48.34 14.72 6.67
C ASN A 51 -47.69 13.65 5.77
N HIS A 52 -48.21 13.44 4.56
CA HIS A 52 -47.67 12.49 3.59
C HIS A 52 -46.58 13.12 2.71
N VAL A 53 -46.73 14.41 2.38
CA VAL A 53 -45.75 15.17 1.59
C VAL A 53 -44.34 15.14 2.22
N LYS A 54 -44.24 15.17 3.55
CA LYS A 54 -42.92 15.08 4.23
C LYS A 54 -42.25 13.72 4.02
N ASN A 55 -43.03 12.65 4.03
CA ASN A 55 -42.51 11.31 3.79
C ASN A 55 -42.13 11.15 2.32
N ASP A 56 -42.95 11.66 1.40
CA ASP A 56 -42.65 11.62 -0.04
C ASP A 56 -41.39 12.42 -0.40
N ILE A 57 -41.16 13.57 0.25
CA ILE A 57 -39.91 14.35 0.08
C ILE A 57 -38.71 13.55 0.59
N LEU A 58 -38.84 12.90 1.75
CA LEU A 58 -37.76 12.09 2.33
C LEU A 58 -37.48 10.84 1.49
N ASP A 59 -38.53 10.17 1.02
CA ASP A 59 -38.43 8.95 0.21
C ASP A 59 -37.86 9.28 -1.17
N GLY A 60 -38.30 10.37 -1.81
CA GLY A 60 -37.72 10.88 -3.06
C GLY A 60 -36.24 11.25 -2.91
N GLU A 61 -35.86 11.95 -1.83
CA GLU A 61 -34.46 12.28 -1.58
C GLU A 61 -33.61 11.03 -1.27
N HIS A 62 -34.17 10.04 -0.59
CA HIS A 62 -33.50 8.76 -0.34
C HIS A 62 -33.34 7.93 -1.61
N GLU A 63 -34.33 7.90 -2.50
CA GLU A 63 -34.25 7.20 -3.78
C GLU A 63 -33.26 7.88 -4.74
N GLU A 64 -33.25 9.21 -4.83
CA GLU A 64 -32.26 9.94 -5.63
C GLU A 64 -30.83 9.74 -5.10
N ARG A 65 -30.63 9.86 -3.78
CA ARG A 65 -29.32 9.61 -3.16
C ARG A 65 -28.87 8.16 -3.27
N ASN A 66 -29.80 7.19 -3.28
CA ASN A 66 -29.48 5.78 -3.43
C ASN A 66 -29.24 5.39 -4.90
N ALA A 67 -29.93 6.03 -5.85
CA ALA A 67 -29.67 5.89 -7.28
C ALA A 67 -28.30 6.47 -7.67
N GLU A 68 -27.85 7.54 -7.00
CA GLU A 68 -26.51 8.11 -7.18
C GLU A 68 -25.39 7.36 -6.42
N ARG A 69 -25.73 6.49 -5.47
CA ARG A 69 -24.73 5.66 -4.77
C ARG A 69 -24.23 4.58 -5.71
N PHE A 70 -23.11 4.89 -6.36
CA PHE A 70 -22.36 3.94 -7.19
C PHE A 70 -22.10 2.65 -6.41
N ASP A 71 -22.70 1.54 -6.83
CA ASP A 71 -22.53 0.24 -6.19
C ASP A 71 -21.06 -0.17 -6.29
N MET A 72 -20.32 0.01 -5.19
CA MET A 72 -18.90 -0.34 -5.07
C MET A 72 -18.65 -1.85 -5.21
N ASN A 73 -19.70 -2.68 -5.08
CA ASN A 73 -19.62 -4.12 -5.20
C ASN A 73 -19.97 -4.63 -6.61
N SER A 74 -20.49 -3.76 -7.47
CA SER A 74 -20.73 -4.05 -8.88
C SER A 74 -19.45 -4.50 -9.58
N ALA A 75 -19.57 -5.44 -10.52
CA ALA A 75 -18.44 -5.97 -11.28
C ALA A 75 -17.65 -4.86 -11.98
N GLN A 76 -18.35 -3.84 -12.48
CA GLN A 76 -17.75 -2.69 -13.15
C GLN A 76 -16.93 -1.82 -12.17
N ALA A 77 -17.44 -1.58 -10.95
CA ALA A 77 -16.73 -0.84 -9.91
C ALA A 77 -15.43 -1.56 -9.48
N LYS A 78 -15.49 -2.89 -9.35
CA LYS A 78 -14.33 -3.73 -9.06
C LYS A 78 -13.28 -3.67 -10.15
N GLU A 79 -13.70 -3.64 -11.42
CA GLU A 79 -12.79 -3.51 -12.55
C GLU A 79 -12.07 -2.15 -12.56
N PHE A 80 -12.80 -1.05 -12.35
CA PHE A 80 -12.20 0.28 -12.22
C PHE A 80 -11.20 0.35 -11.06
N ARG A 81 -11.52 -0.26 -9.91
CA ARG A 81 -10.59 -0.33 -8.77
C ARG A 81 -9.31 -1.08 -9.14
N ARG A 82 -9.43 -2.22 -9.82
CA ARG A 82 -8.28 -3.02 -10.27
C ARG A 82 -7.42 -2.24 -11.27
N GLN A 83 -8.03 -1.58 -12.25
CA GLN A 83 -7.31 -0.77 -13.23
C GLN A 83 -6.57 0.40 -12.56
N ARG A 84 -7.21 1.07 -11.59
CA ARG A 84 -6.59 2.17 -10.85
C ARG A 84 -5.36 1.70 -10.06
N GLU A 85 -5.44 0.54 -9.43
CA GLU A 85 -4.30 -0.04 -8.71
C GLU A 85 -3.15 -0.40 -9.65
N GLN A 86 -3.45 -1.02 -10.81
CA GLN A 86 -2.45 -1.34 -11.83
C GLN A 86 -1.76 -0.07 -12.35
N ASN A 87 -2.54 0.97 -12.66
CA ASN A 87 -2.00 2.26 -13.12
C ASN A 87 -1.15 2.93 -12.04
N HIS A 88 -1.56 2.87 -10.78
CA HIS A 88 -0.78 3.38 -9.65
C HIS A 88 0.57 2.66 -9.51
N ARG A 89 0.57 1.32 -9.57
CA ARG A 89 1.82 0.53 -9.52
C ARG A 89 2.74 0.88 -10.69
N ARG A 90 2.18 1.03 -11.89
CA ARG A 90 2.93 1.44 -13.09
C ARG A 90 3.57 2.81 -12.90
N ASN A 91 2.82 3.79 -12.41
CA ASN A 91 3.30 5.13 -12.15
C ASN A 91 4.43 5.14 -11.11
N ILE A 92 4.31 4.37 -10.01
CA ILE A 92 5.41 4.23 -9.04
C ILE A 92 6.67 3.67 -9.69
N ILE A 93 6.54 2.66 -10.55
CA ILE A 93 7.70 2.07 -11.24
C ILE A 93 8.31 3.09 -12.21
N GLU A 94 7.51 3.79 -13.00
CA GLU A 94 7.99 4.79 -13.95
C GLU A 94 8.66 5.98 -13.25
N THR A 95 8.07 6.48 -12.16
CA THR A 95 8.69 7.51 -11.33
C THR A 95 10.00 7.02 -10.70
N SER A 96 10.04 5.79 -10.18
CA SER A 96 11.26 5.19 -9.63
C SER A 96 12.36 4.97 -10.68
N ARG A 97 12.00 4.73 -11.95
CA ARG A 97 12.95 4.62 -13.07
C ARG A 97 13.54 5.97 -13.47
N ASN A 98 12.74 7.04 -13.39
CA ASN A 98 13.17 8.39 -13.73
C ASN A 98 14.03 9.02 -12.62
N THR A 99 13.85 8.60 -11.37
CA THR A 99 14.74 9.03 -10.28
C THR A 99 16.10 8.35 -10.40
N LYS A 100 17.19 9.14 -10.36
CA LYS A 100 18.56 8.62 -10.33
C LYS A 100 18.70 7.63 -9.18
N THR A 101 19.05 6.38 -9.50
CA THR A 101 19.28 5.34 -8.48
C THR A 101 20.37 5.80 -7.52
N LYS A 102 19.99 6.10 -6.28
CA LYS A 102 20.93 6.36 -5.21
C LYS A 102 21.33 5.02 -4.61
N TRP A 103 22.50 4.53 -4.99
CA TRP A 103 23.14 3.45 -4.27
C TRP A 103 23.53 4.00 -2.90
N GLU A 104 23.07 3.36 -1.83
CA GLU A 104 23.58 3.68 -0.49
C GLU A 104 25.08 3.34 -0.50
N SER A 105 25.92 4.33 -0.21
CA SER A 105 27.34 4.09 0.04
C SER A 105 27.45 3.22 1.28
N PHE A 106 28.16 2.10 1.18
CA PHE A 106 28.45 1.21 2.31
C PHE A 106 29.55 1.75 3.24
N ASP A 107 30.06 2.95 2.95
CA ASP A 107 31.02 3.64 3.79
C ASP A 107 30.31 4.13 5.05
N ASP A 108 30.42 3.33 6.11
CA ASP A 108 30.04 3.65 7.49
C ASP A 108 31.07 4.64 8.07
N ASP A 109 31.33 5.74 7.35
CA ASP A 109 32.18 6.83 7.82
C ASP A 109 31.35 7.69 8.77
N ASN A 110 31.51 7.37 10.05
CA ASN A 110 31.28 8.31 11.14
C ASN A 110 32.06 9.59 10.82
N ASN A 111 31.43 10.59 10.21
CA ASN A 111 31.71 12.03 10.31
C ASN A 111 31.17 12.78 9.08
N ALA A 112 29.98 13.37 9.18
CA ALA A 112 29.69 14.72 8.66
C ALA A 112 28.23 15.06 8.95
N ALA A 113 28.05 15.90 9.96
CA ALA A 113 26.89 16.77 10.06
C ALA A 113 26.98 17.88 8.99
N GLU A 114 25.81 18.47 8.69
CA GLU A 114 25.61 19.73 7.95
C GLU A 114 25.78 19.60 6.43
N THR A 115 24.87 19.99 5.53
CA THR A 115 23.70 20.87 5.56
C THR A 115 22.86 20.53 4.31
N SER A 116 21.53 20.46 4.43
CA SER A 116 20.58 21.01 3.45
C SER A 116 19.15 20.65 3.82
N GLU A 117 18.33 21.69 3.84
CA GLU A 117 16.94 21.71 4.24
C GLU A 117 16.08 20.84 3.30
N SER A 118 15.16 20.08 3.91
CA SER A 118 13.71 20.13 3.62
C SER A 118 13.03 18.75 3.65
N LYS A 119 11.84 18.78 4.25
CA LYS A 119 10.74 17.79 4.18
C LYS A 119 10.90 16.55 5.07
N THR A 120 10.40 16.75 6.29
CA THR A 120 9.74 15.78 7.15
C THR A 120 9.10 14.60 6.39
N ASN A 121 9.80 13.47 6.36
CA ASN A 121 9.19 12.15 6.22
C ASN A 121 9.11 11.53 7.62
N PRO A 122 7.91 11.27 8.18
CA PRO A 122 7.80 10.47 9.40
C PRO A 122 7.92 9.00 9.02
N GLY A 123 9.13 8.57 8.65
CA GLY A 123 9.34 7.26 8.07
C GLY A 123 10.73 6.74 8.38
N LYS A 124 10.82 5.91 9.42
CA LYS A 124 12.00 5.21 9.94
C LYS A 124 12.81 6.01 10.95
N LYS A 125 12.25 6.11 12.16
CA LYS A 125 13.10 6.05 13.36
C LYS A 125 13.88 4.75 13.26
N ASN A 126 15.18 4.84 12.98
CA ASN A 126 16.13 3.74 13.20
C ASN A 126 16.17 3.49 14.72
N TYR A 127 15.15 2.82 15.23
CA TYR A 127 15.11 2.37 16.61
C TYR A 127 16.06 1.18 16.68
N LYS A 128 17.35 1.46 16.84
CA LYS A 128 18.32 0.49 17.33
C LYS A 128 17.92 0.23 18.77
N GLU A 129 16.88 -0.57 18.96
CA GLU A 129 16.42 -1.02 20.28
C GLU A 129 17.49 -1.98 20.82
N THR A 130 18.58 -1.42 21.32
CA THR A 130 19.46 -2.14 22.21
C THR A 130 18.68 -2.34 23.50
N MET A 131 17.93 -3.43 23.58
CA MET A 131 17.32 -3.88 24.83
C MET A 131 18.38 -3.82 25.93
N THR A 132 18.15 -2.94 26.90
CA THR A 132 19.05 -2.81 28.05
C THR A 132 19.16 -4.16 28.76
N SER A 133 20.28 -4.42 29.43
CA SER A 133 20.51 -5.67 30.16
C SER A 133 19.40 -6.00 31.17
N LYS A 134 18.70 -4.98 31.68
CA LYS A 134 17.54 -5.11 32.58
C LYS A 134 16.33 -5.73 31.86
N THR A 135 16.02 -5.29 30.64
CA THR A 135 14.87 -5.81 29.89
C THR A 135 15.07 -7.27 29.47
N LYS A 136 16.32 -7.69 29.21
CA LYS A 136 16.64 -9.09 28.91
C LYS A 136 16.34 -10.04 30.08
N ARG A 137 16.55 -9.59 31.33
CA ARG A 137 16.24 -10.37 32.54
C ARG A 137 14.73 -10.45 32.78
N SER A 138 14.03 -9.33 32.62
CA SER A 138 12.57 -9.27 32.79
C SER A 138 11.80 -10.19 31.82
N ILE A 139 12.28 -10.37 30.58
CA ILE A 139 11.70 -11.32 29.61
C ILE A 139 11.79 -12.78 30.10
N MET A 140 12.81 -13.12 30.89
CA MET A 140 13.00 -14.49 31.42
C MET A 140 12.11 -14.78 32.64
N GLU A 141 11.58 -13.75 33.31
CA GLU A 141 10.83 -13.91 34.55
C GLU A 141 9.33 -14.16 34.33
N ASN A 142 8.70 -13.58 33.30
CA ASN A 142 7.26 -13.74 33.05
C ASN A 142 6.90 -13.76 31.55
N PRO A 143 6.81 -14.94 30.90
CA PRO A 143 6.53 -15.06 29.47
C PRO A 143 5.09 -14.67 29.08
N GLN A 144 4.15 -14.64 30.03
CA GLN A 144 2.74 -14.32 29.74
C GLN A 144 2.45 -12.81 29.67
N ASN A 145 3.25 -11.98 30.37
CA ASN A 145 3.04 -10.53 30.46
C ASN A 145 4.09 -9.73 29.66
N MET A 146 4.50 -10.25 28.50
CA MET A 146 5.48 -9.55 27.66
C MET A 146 4.83 -8.38 26.90
N ASP A 147 5.52 -7.25 26.85
CA ASP A 147 5.15 -6.10 26.00
C ASP A 147 5.38 -6.41 24.50
N PHE A 148 4.75 -5.66 23.61
CA PHE A 148 4.87 -5.82 22.16
C PHE A 148 6.33 -5.76 21.68
N THR A 149 7.11 -4.83 22.24
CA THR A 149 8.55 -4.65 21.95
C THR A 149 9.34 -5.92 22.28
N GLN A 150 9.09 -6.50 23.45
CA GLN A 150 9.73 -7.73 23.94
C GLN A 150 9.35 -8.95 23.10
N ARG A 151 8.07 -9.09 22.73
CA ARG A 151 7.60 -10.16 21.85
C ARG A 151 8.24 -10.08 20.48
N ASN A 152 8.31 -8.88 19.90
CA ASN A 152 8.93 -8.65 18.60
C ASN A 152 10.44 -8.96 18.62
N TYR A 153 11.12 -8.61 19.72
CA TYR A 153 12.51 -8.98 19.94
C TYR A 153 12.72 -10.51 19.91
N LEU A 154 11.91 -11.27 20.65
CA LEU A 154 12.00 -12.73 20.67
C LEU A 154 11.73 -13.34 19.29
N ARG A 155 10.67 -12.88 18.62
CA ARG A 155 10.35 -13.32 17.23
C ARG A 155 11.55 -13.12 16.32
N ARG A 156 12.15 -11.92 16.33
CA ARG A 156 13.31 -11.61 15.48
C ARG A 156 14.52 -12.49 15.80
N LYS A 157 14.77 -12.80 17.07
CA LYS A 157 15.87 -13.69 17.48
C LYS A 157 15.63 -15.13 17.05
N LEU A 158 14.41 -15.65 17.22
CA LEU A 158 14.03 -16.98 16.76
C LEU A 158 14.12 -17.09 15.23
N THR A 159 13.55 -16.13 14.49
CA THR A 159 13.64 -16.09 13.03
C THR A 159 15.09 -16.06 12.58
N LYS A 160 15.95 -15.24 13.21
CA LYS A 160 17.37 -15.19 12.87
C LYS A 160 18.04 -16.55 13.09
N ALA A 161 17.79 -17.21 14.22
CA ALA A 161 18.38 -18.52 14.53
C ALA A 161 17.97 -19.59 13.51
N VAL A 162 16.68 -19.66 13.17
CA VAL A 162 16.15 -20.59 12.17
C VAL A 162 16.72 -20.29 10.78
N MET A 163 16.77 -19.02 10.38
CA MET A 163 17.30 -18.65 9.05
C MET A 163 18.80 -18.86 8.91
N THR A 164 19.57 -18.78 10.01
CA THR A 164 21.02 -19.04 9.96
C THR A 164 21.35 -20.52 9.78
N GLN A 165 20.45 -21.43 10.19
CA GLN A 165 20.62 -22.86 10.01
C GLN A 165 19.85 -23.31 8.76
N LYS A 166 20.54 -23.38 7.63
CA LYS A 166 19.94 -23.53 6.29
C LYS A 166 19.03 -24.76 6.07
N ASN A 167 18.95 -25.73 6.98
CA ASN A 167 18.13 -26.94 6.85
C ASN A 167 17.56 -27.47 8.18
N ASP A 168 17.62 -26.72 9.27
CA ASP A 168 17.18 -27.21 10.57
C ASP A 168 15.74 -26.80 10.88
N SER A 169 14.95 -27.76 11.37
CA SER A 169 13.60 -27.51 11.85
C SER A 169 13.63 -26.53 13.04
N LEU A 170 12.53 -25.78 13.26
CA LEU A 170 12.40 -24.89 14.42
C LEU A 170 12.73 -25.61 15.75
N ASN A 171 12.39 -26.89 15.86
CA ASN A 171 12.68 -27.71 17.03
C ASN A 171 14.19 -27.91 17.23
N ALA A 172 14.96 -28.12 16.16
CA ALA A 172 16.41 -28.23 16.21
C ALA A 172 17.06 -26.91 16.64
N ALA A 173 16.59 -25.77 16.10
CA ALA A 173 17.05 -24.44 16.51
C ALA A 173 16.73 -24.16 18.00
N ILE A 174 15.54 -24.56 18.49
CA ILE A 174 15.19 -24.44 19.91
C ILE A 174 16.10 -25.31 20.78
N GLN A 175 16.39 -26.55 20.36
CA GLN A 175 17.31 -27.43 21.09
C GLN A 175 18.74 -26.88 21.12
N ASP A 176 19.22 -26.33 20.01
CA ASP A 176 20.53 -25.70 19.93
C ASP A 176 20.64 -24.47 20.83
N MET A 177 19.62 -23.59 20.81
CA MET A 177 19.55 -22.46 21.73
C MET A 177 19.52 -22.92 23.19
N LYS A 178 18.80 -24.01 23.53
CA LYS A 178 18.81 -24.57 24.90
C LYS A 178 20.18 -25.11 25.30
N ARG A 179 20.88 -25.80 24.38
CA ARG A 179 22.24 -26.32 24.61
C ARG A 179 23.28 -25.21 24.79
N ASN A 180 23.13 -24.12 24.07
CA ASN A 180 24.07 -22.99 24.07
C ASN A 180 23.71 -21.89 25.09
N ALA A 181 22.48 -21.86 25.61
CA ALA A 181 22.04 -20.87 26.59
C ALA A 181 22.90 -20.83 27.86
N CYS A 182 23.51 -21.96 28.26
CA CYS A 182 24.38 -22.04 29.43
C CYS A 182 25.84 -21.63 29.17
N LYS A 183 26.26 -21.41 27.92
CA LYS A 183 27.66 -21.12 27.57
C LYS A 183 27.98 -19.62 27.44
N VAL A 184 26.96 -18.76 27.37
CA VAL A 184 27.12 -17.32 27.11
C VAL A 184 27.81 -16.56 28.25
N HIS A 185 28.05 -17.19 29.41
CA HIS A 185 28.66 -16.53 30.58
C HIS A 185 30.15 -16.80 30.82
N LYS A 186 30.84 -17.62 30.01
CA LYS A 186 32.26 -17.94 30.27
C LYS A 186 33.27 -17.35 29.27
N ASP A 187 32.86 -16.96 28.07
CA ASP A 187 33.82 -16.61 27.01
C ASP A 187 34.05 -15.09 26.80
N GLN A 188 33.52 -14.22 27.67
CA GLN A 188 33.77 -12.76 27.61
C GLN A 188 34.87 -12.23 28.54
N ILE A 189 35.68 -13.12 29.14
CA ILE A 189 36.92 -12.71 29.82
C ILE A 189 38.06 -13.53 29.24
N GLN A 190 38.48 -13.23 28.02
CA GLN A 190 39.86 -13.52 27.64
C GLN A 190 40.73 -12.38 28.18
N PRO A 191 41.75 -12.64 29.01
CA PRO A 191 42.67 -11.59 29.43
C PRO A 191 43.45 -11.10 28.20
N LEU A 192 43.47 -9.78 27.99
CA LEU A 192 44.39 -9.13 27.03
C LEU A 192 45.81 -9.60 27.33
N ASN A 193 46.40 -10.35 26.39
CA ASN A 193 47.80 -10.75 26.45
C ASN A 193 48.68 -9.51 26.22
N LYS A 194 49.34 -9.03 27.28
CA LYS A 194 50.17 -7.81 27.28
C LYS A 194 51.54 -7.98 26.58
N ASN A 195 51.84 -9.14 25.98
CA ASN A 195 53.19 -9.46 25.48
C ASN A 195 53.35 -9.47 23.94
N ASN A 196 52.41 -8.95 23.16
CA ASN A 196 52.61 -8.86 21.70
C ASN A 196 53.51 -7.66 21.33
N LYS A 197 54.83 -7.89 21.42
CA LYS A 197 55.91 -6.95 21.07
C LYS A 197 56.32 -6.97 19.59
N PHE A 198 55.54 -7.56 18.71
CA PHE A 198 55.86 -7.63 17.27
C PHE A 198 54.74 -7.03 16.44
N ARG A 199 54.81 -5.71 16.22
CA ARG A 199 54.32 -5.02 15.02
C ARG A 199 54.77 -3.56 15.10
N ASN A 200 56.05 -3.35 14.82
CA ASN A 200 56.59 -2.12 14.24
C ASN A 200 57.74 -2.57 13.34
N ASN A 201 57.50 -2.47 12.03
CA ASN A 201 58.43 -2.16 10.95
C ASN A 201 57.59 -1.93 9.69
#